data_AF-A0A4Y2B437-F1
#
_entry.id   AF-A0A4Y2B437-F1
#
_cell.length_a   1.000
_cell.length_b   1.000
_cell.length_c   1.000
_cell.angle_alpha   90.00
_cell.angle_beta   90.00
_cell.angle_gamma   90.00
#
_symmetry.space_group_name_H-M   'P 1'
#
loop_
_entity.id
_entity.type
_entity.pdbx_description
1 polymer ?
#
loop_
_entity_poly.entity_id
_entity_poly.type
_entity_poly.pdbx_seq_one_letter_code
_entity_poly.pdbx_strand_id
1 'polypeptide(L)'
;MDWDQFLIDTAATSHFFYERDWFKNFKELKTTEALLADKKSTCEVKGIGDIDFFAKDIKGNVKITLKDVFYTPNMRRNLISGARMDIDLK
;
A
#
# COMPACT_ATOMS: atom_id res chain seq x y z
N MET A 1 1.38 15.29 -5.28
CA MET A 1 1.13 14.36 -4.16
C MET A 1 1.40 15.12 -2.90
N ASP A 2 0.43 15.17 -2.00
CA ASP A 2 0.60 15.75 -0.67
C ASP A 2 1.25 14.70 0.24
N TRP A 3 2.40 15.00 0.82
CA TRP A 3 3.19 14.05 1.61
C TRP A 3 2.49 13.68 2.93
N ASP A 4 1.55 14.51 3.40
CA ASP A 4 0.74 14.25 4.60
C ASP A 4 -0.20 13.03 4.45
N GLN A 5 -0.34 12.51 3.22
CA GLN A 5 -1.14 11.33 2.90
C GLN A 5 -0.40 10.02 3.16
N PHE A 6 0.89 10.04 3.51
CA PHE A 6 1.73 8.85 3.63
C PHE A 6 2.33 8.69 5.02
N LEU A 7 2.29 7.46 5.54
CA LEU A 7 3.01 7.02 6.73
C LEU A 7 4.02 5.95 6.33
N ILE A 8 5.27 6.12 6.75
CA ILE A 8 6.30 5.08 6.61
C ILE A 8 6.50 4.47 7.98
N ASP A 9 6.24 3.18 8.10
CA ASP A 9 6.38 2.42 9.34
C ASP A 9 7.32 1.25 9.11
N THR A 10 8.46 1.24 9.81
CA THR A 10 9.46 0.18 9.71
C THR A 10 9.03 -1.11 10.40
N ALA A 11 8.08 -1.06 11.34
CA ALA A 11 7.52 -2.23 12.00
C ALA A 11 6.36 -2.86 11.22
N ALA A 12 5.75 -2.12 10.28
CA ALA A 12 4.68 -2.65 9.45
C ALA A 12 5.19 -3.76 8.53
N THR A 13 4.38 -4.81 8.35
CA THR A 13 4.71 -5.99 7.52
C THR A 13 4.07 -5.96 6.14
N SER A 14 3.27 -4.94 5.81
CA SER A 14 2.54 -4.83 4.55
C SER A 14 2.27 -3.38 4.19
N HIS A 15 2.06 -3.12 2.90
CA HIS A 15 1.67 -1.80 2.39
C HIS A 15 0.14 -1.73 2.30
N PHE A 16 -0.45 -0.57 2.64
CA PHE A 16 -1.89 -0.35 2.58
C PHE A 16 -2.21 0.97 1.90
N PHE A 17 -3.06 0.94 0.88
CA PHE A 17 -3.37 2.08 0.05
C PHE A 17 -4.87 2.19 -0.20
N TYR A 18 -5.38 3.41 -0.21
CA TYR A 18 -6.82 3.66 -0.36
C TYR A 18 -7.25 4.08 -1.77
N GLU A 19 -6.31 4.48 -2.64
CA GLU A 19 -6.62 4.90 -4.01
C GLU A 19 -6.52 3.72 -4.99
N ARG A 20 -7.65 3.33 -5.58
CA ARG A 20 -7.77 2.13 -6.43
C ARG A 20 -7.04 2.30 -7.75
N ASP A 21 -7.02 3.51 -8.30
CA ASP A 21 -6.47 3.77 -9.62
C ASP A 21 -4.93 3.69 -9.67
N TRP A 22 -4.27 3.64 -8.51
CA TRP A 22 -2.81 3.52 -8.43
C TRP A 22 -2.30 2.09 -8.67
N PHE A 23 -3.18 1.09 -8.62
CA PHE A 23 -2.81 -0.32 -8.73
C PHE A 23 -2.75 -0.80 -10.19
N LYS A 24 -1.67 -1.50 -10.55
CA LYS A 24 -1.44 -2.00 -11.93
C LYS A 24 -2.05 -3.38 -12.20
N ASN A 25 -1.83 -4.31 -11.28
CA ASN A 25 -2.21 -5.73 -11.42
C ASN A 25 -3.25 -6.12 -10.37
N PHE A 26 -4.25 -5.26 -10.19
CA PHE A 26 -5.20 -5.40 -9.10
C PHE A 26 -6.04 -6.67 -9.22
N LYS A 27 -6.09 -7.41 -8.12
CA LYS A 27 -6.98 -8.54 -7.92
C LYS A 27 -7.94 -8.20 -6.79
N GLU A 28 -9.23 -8.25 -7.09
CA GLU A 28 -10.26 -8.12 -6.07
C GLU A 28 -10.21 -9.33 -5.14
N LEU A 29 -10.24 -9.07 -3.84
CA LEU A 29 -10.33 -10.10 -2.82
C LEU A 29 -11.77 -10.11 -2.33
N LYS A 30 -12.45 -11.26 -2.49
CA LYS A 30 -13.78 -11.44 -1.89
C LYS A 30 -13.61 -11.44 -0.38
N THR A 31 -14.07 -10.38 0.27
CA THR A 31 -14.16 -10.28 1.72
C THR A 31 -14.97 -11.49 2.21
N THR A 32 -14.30 -12.50 2.76
CA THR A 32 -15.03 -13.65 3.31
C THR A 32 -15.72 -13.14 4.56
N GLU A 33 -17.05 -13.18 4.55
CA GLU A 33 -17.93 -12.65 5.61
C GLU A 33 -17.62 -13.19 7.02
N ALA A 34 -16.76 -14.22 7.13
CA ALA A 34 -16.24 -14.75 8.38
C ALA A 34 -15.42 -13.73 9.23
N LEU A 35 -14.83 -12.69 8.63
CA LEU A 35 -14.07 -11.65 9.37
C LEU A 35 -14.95 -10.52 9.94
N LEU A 36 -16.23 -10.44 9.55
CA LEU A 36 -17.15 -9.39 9.98
C LEU A 36 -17.81 -9.65 11.35
N ALA A 37 -17.63 -10.85 11.90
CA ALA A 37 -18.26 -11.24 13.16
C ALA A 37 -17.64 -10.60 14.41
N ASP A 38 -16.41 -10.07 14.33
CA ASP A 38 -15.72 -9.48 15.49
C ASP A 38 -15.24 -8.05 15.21
N LYS A 39 -16.19 -7.11 15.34
CA LYS A 39 -15.91 -5.67 15.26
C LYS A 39 -15.03 -5.23 16.44
N LYS A 40 -13.80 -4.79 16.15
CA LYS A 40 -13.28 -3.53 16.73
C LYS A 40 -12.08 -2.87 16.04
N SER A 41 -11.36 -3.50 15.12
CA SER A 41 -10.14 -2.88 14.56
C SER A 41 -9.64 -3.43 13.22
N THR A 42 -10.46 -4.12 12.44
CA THR A 42 -9.99 -4.68 11.16
C THR A 42 -10.12 -3.66 10.03
N CYS A 43 -8.99 -3.28 9.42
CA CYS A 43 -9.01 -2.57 8.13
C CYS A 43 -9.59 -3.50 7.06
N GLU A 44 -10.67 -3.10 6.41
CA GLU A 44 -11.29 -3.86 5.32
C GLU A 44 -10.37 -3.84 4.10
N VAL A 45 -9.81 -5.00 3.74
CA VAL A 45 -9.02 -5.20 2.53
C VAL A 45 -9.92 -5.72 1.43
N LYS A 46 -10.04 -4.98 0.33
CA LYS A 46 -10.89 -5.33 -0.83
C LYS A 46 -10.11 -5.84 -2.03
N GLY A 47 -8.79 -5.77 -1.99
CA GLY A 47 -7.96 -6.22 -3.09
C GLY A 47 -6.48 -6.16 -2.80
N ILE A 48 -5.69 -6.66 -3.74
CA ILE A 48 -4.24 -6.65 -3.70
C ILE A 48 -3.68 -6.34 -5.09
N GLY A 49 -2.55 -5.65 -5.16
CA GLY A 49 -1.80 -5.46 -6.40
C GLY A 49 -0.53 -4.66 -6.19
N ASP A 50 0.13 -4.28 -7.28
CA ASP A 50 1.39 -3.54 -7.22
C ASP A 50 1.15 -2.05 -7.54
N ILE A 51 1.95 -1.18 -6.92
CA ILE A 51 1.94 0.27 -7.17
C ILE A 51 3.35 0.74 -7.53
N ASP A 52 3.46 1.56 -8.58
CA ASP A 52 4.70 2.21 -8.97
C ASP A 52 4.71 3.67 -8.54
N PHE A 53 5.75 4.08 -7.82
CA PHE A 53 6.06 5.46 -7.47
C PHE A 53 7.27 5.94 -8.24
N PHE A 54 7.33 7.24 -8.47
CA PHE A 54 8.54 7.90 -8.95
C PHE A 54 9.05 8.79 -7.84
N ALA A 55 10.14 8.37 -7.20
CA ALA A 55 10.87 9.19 -6.25
C ALA A 55 11.94 9.97 -7.02
N LYS A 56 12.13 11.23 -6.66
CA LYS A 56 13.23 12.02 -7.19
C LYS A 56 14.43 11.86 -6.25
N ASP A 57 15.54 11.35 -6.77
CA ASP A 57 16.82 11.31 -6.08
C ASP A 57 17.79 12.36 -6.65
N ILE A 58 19.03 12.34 -6.19
CA ILE A 58 20.09 13.24 -6.67
C ILE A 58 20.52 12.96 -8.13
N LYS A 59 20.22 11.77 -8.67
CA LYS A 59 20.59 11.32 -10.02
C LYS A 59 19.44 11.44 -11.03
N GLY A 60 18.20 11.66 -10.58
CA GLY A 60 17.02 11.78 -11.44
C GLY A 60 15.76 11.18 -10.81
N ASN A 61 14.85 10.67 -11.64
CA ASN A 61 13.66 9.98 -11.16
C ASN A 61 13.95 8.49 -11.06
N VAL A 62 13.85 7.94 -9.86
CA VAL A 62 13.93 6.52 -9.58
C VAL A 62 12.52 5.96 -9.47
N LYS A 63 12.27 4.88 -10.19
CA LYS A 63 11.01 4.13 -10.11
C LYS A 63 11.10 3.16 -8.93
N ILE A 64 10.15 3.24 -8.00
CA ILE A 64 9.99 2.32 -6.87
C ILE A 64 8.71 1.53 -7.09
N THR A 65 8.79 0.21 -7.05
CA THR A 65 7.61 -0.66 -7.15
C THR A 65 7.33 -1.27 -5.78
N LEU A 66 6.19 -0.92 -5.19
CA LEU A 66 5.67 -1.62 -4.02
C LEU A 66 4.87 -2.83 -4.50
N LYS A 67 5.29 -4.02 -4.09
CA LYS A 67 4.62 -5.29 -4.41
C LYS A 67 3.63 -5.67 -3.32
N ASP A 68 2.63 -6.46 -3.69
CA ASP A 68 1.66 -7.05 -2.75
C ASP A 68 0.98 -6.00 -1.85
N VAL A 69 0.65 -4.84 -2.42
CA VAL A 69 -0.02 -3.74 -1.72
C VAL A 69 -1.48 -4.10 -1.49
N PHE A 70 -1.97 -3.91 -0.27
CA PHE A 70 -3.39 -4.10 0.05
C PHE A 70 -4.20 -2.85 -0.23
N TYR A 71 -5.36 -3.05 -0.85
CA TYR A 71 -6.33 -1.99 -1.09
C TYR A 71 -7.35 -1.91 0.04
N THR A 72 -7.36 -0.77 0.73
CA THR A 72 -8.18 -0.49 1.91
C THR A 72 -8.84 0.88 1.78
N PRO A 73 -9.99 1.01 1.09
CA PRO A 73 -10.59 2.31 0.76
C PRO A 73 -11.02 3.13 1.99
N ASN A 74 -11.18 2.49 3.15
CA ASN A 74 -11.63 3.16 4.37
C ASN A 74 -10.46 3.73 5.21
N MET A 75 -9.19 3.59 4.77
CA MET A 75 -8.03 4.14 5.47
C MET A 75 -7.86 5.64 5.20
N ARG A 76 -7.40 6.38 6.22
CA ARG A 76 -7.20 7.84 6.14
C ARG A 76 -5.90 8.26 5.48
N ARG A 77 -4.88 7.40 5.51
CA ARG A 77 -3.54 7.63 4.97
C ARG A 77 -3.03 6.33 4.37
N ASN A 78 -2.18 6.44 3.37
CA ASN A 78 -1.44 5.31 2.83
C ASN A 78 -0.33 4.91 3.82
N LEU A 79 -0.15 3.61 4.01
CA LEU A 79 0.91 3.05 4.84
C LEU A 79 1.92 2.33 3.96
N ILE A 80 3.18 2.74 4.04
CA ILE A 80 4.30 2.07 3.40
C ILE A 80 5.08 1.32 4.48
N SER A 81 5.13 0.00 4.37
CA SER A 81 6.01 -0.84 5.18
C SER A 81 7.47 -0.60 4.79
N GLY A 82 8.24 0.01 5.68
CA GLY A 82 9.68 0.20 5.50
C GLY A 82 10.43 -1.14 5.45
N ALA A 83 9.96 -2.16 6.18
CA ALA A 83 10.54 -3.50 6.16
C ALA A 83 10.40 -4.22 4.81
N ARG A 84 9.48 -3.79 3.95
CA ARG A 84 9.24 -4.36 2.61
C ARG A 84 9.64 -3.43 1.46
N MET A 85 10.23 -2.28 1.76
CA MET A 85 10.81 -1.42 0.73
C MET A 85 12.14 -2.03 0.27
N ASP A 86 12.10 -2.75 -0.85
CA ASP A 86 13.31 -3.14 -1.56
C ASP A 86 13.70 -1.98 -2.50
N ILE A 87 14.77 -1.27 -2.15
CA ILE A 87 15.31 -0.20 -3.00
C ILE A 87 16.46 -0.83 -3.79
N ASP A 88 16.17 -1.20 -5.04
CA ASP A 88 17.22 -1.57 -6.00
C ASP A 88 18.09 -0.32 -6.28
N LEU A 89 19.12 -0.11 -5.46
CA LEU A 89 20.16 0.87 -5.72
C LEU A 89 21.06 0.31 -6.84
N LYS A 90 20.86 0.78 -8.06
CA LYS A 90 21.81 0.58 -9.17
C LYS A 90 22.92 1.64 -9.17
#